data_AF-A0A7J3M130-F1
#
_entry.id   AF-A0A7J3M130-F1
#
_cell.length_a   1.000
_cell.length_b   1.000
_cell.length_c   1.000
_cell.angle_alpha   90.00
_cell.angle_beta   90.00
_cell.angle_gamma   90.00
#
_symmetry.space_group_name_H-M   'P 1'
#
loop_
_entity.id
_entity.type
_entity.pdbx_description
1 polymer ?
#
loop_
_entity_poly.entity_id
_entity_poly.type
_entity_poly.pdbx_seq_one_letter_code
_entity_poly.pdbx_strand_id
1 'polypeptide(L)' 'MTPEEILRKALELEKEAIKVYSEMREKATAETADVLEYLIAQEKEHIRIINDRLKVLLLLGSREEG' A
#
# COMPACT_ATOMS: atom_id res chain seq x y z
N MET A 1 -7.81 3.69 -17.26
CA MET A 1 -7.96 3.56 -15.80
C MET A 1 -8.34 4.91 -15.24
N THR A 2 -9.39 4.98 -14.43
CA THR A 2 -9.75 6.19 -13.66
C THR A 2 -8.73 6.45 -12.56
N PRO A 3 -8.66 7.68 -11.99
CA PRO A 3 -7.80 7.94 -10.83
C PRO A 3 -8.05 6.99 -9.65
N GLU A 4 -9.30 6.60 -9.42
CA GLU A 4 -9.64 5.60 -8.40
C GLU A 4 -9.08 4.23 -8.73
N GLU A 5 -9.24 3.75 -9.97
CA GLU A 5 -8.70 2.46 -10.41
C GLU A 5 -7.18 2.41 -10.30
N ILE A 6 -6.49 3.52 -10.60
CA ILE A 6 -5.03 3.64 -10.45
C ILE A 6 -4.63 3.47 -8.98
N LEU A 7 -5.29 4.18 -8.06
CA LEU A 7 -4.94 4.12 -6.63
C LEU A 7 -5.33 2.79 -5.99
N ARG A 8 -6.45 2.18 -6.40
CA ARG A 8 -6.80 0.81 -5.99
C ARG A 8 -5.77 -0.19 -6.47
N LYS A 9 -5.30 -0.06 -7.71
CA LYS A 9 -4.24 -0.92 -8.23
C LYS A 9 -2.93 -0.74 -7.44
N ALA A 10 -2.56 0.49 -7.11
CA ALA A 10 -1.39 0.77 -6.26
C ALA A 10 -1.54 0.13 -4.86
N LEU A 11 -2.71 0.26 -4.23
CA LEU A 11 -2.98 -0.34 -2.92
C LEU A 11 -2.79 -1.87 -2.92
N GLU A 12 -3.24 -2.55 -3.99
CA GLU A 12 -3.06 -4.00 -4.12
C GLU A 12 -1.59 -4.40 -4.34
N LEU A 13 -0.80 -3.56 -5.02
CA LEU A 13 0.63 -3.79 -5.17
C LEU A 13 1.35 -3.71 -3.81
N GLU A 14 1.06 -2.71 -2.99
CA GLU A 14 1.71 -2.58 -1.68
C GLU A 14 1.33 -3.72 -0.73
N LYS A 15 0.07 -4.17 -0.77
CA LYS A 15 -0.37 -5.33 0.02
C LYS A 15 0.35 -6.62 -0.41
N GLU A 16 0.50 -6.84 -1.71
CA GLU A 16 1.24 -8.00 -2.21
C GLU A 16 2.73 -7.91 -1.86
N ALA A 17 3.33 -6.72 -1.93
CA ALA A 17 4.71 -6.49 -1.50
C ALA A 17 4.90 -6.85 -0.01
N ILE A 18 4.01 -6.39 0.88
CA ILE A 18 4.04 -6.75 2.30
C ILE A 18 3.97 -8.26 2.49
N LYS A 19 3.07 -8.94 1.78
CA LYS A 19 2.92 -10.40 1.86
C LYS A 19 4.21 -11.10 1.43
N VAL A 20 4.73 -10.76 0.26
CA VAL A 20 5.97 -11.35 -0.28
C VAL A 20 7.15 -11.10 0.65
N TYR A 21 7.34 -9.88 1.15
CA TYR A 21 8.42 -9.57 2.08
C TYR A 21 8.28 -10.30 3.41
N SER A 22 7.04 -10.46 3.91
CA SER A 22 6.78 -11.23 5.13
C SER A 22 7.15 -12.70 4.97
N GLU A 23 6.78 -13.32 3.84
CA GLU A 23 7.14 -14.70 3.50
C GLU A 23 8.67 -14.88 3.32
N MET A 24 9.34 -13.91 2.71
CA MET A 24 10.80 -13.90 2.57
C MET A 24 11.51 -13.77 3.90
N ARG A 25 10.99 -12.92 4.81
CA ARG A 25 11.58 -12.66 6.13
C ARG A 25 11.67 -13.93 6.97
N GLU A 26 10.69 -14.84 6.86
CA GLU A 26 10.68 -16.11 7.60
C GLU A 26 11.87 -17.02 7.29
N LYS A 27 12.52 -16.85 6.14
CA LYS A 27 13.63 -17.68 5.66
C LYS A 27 14.96 -16.91 5.59
N ALA A 28 14.96 -15.65 5.99
CA ALA A 28 16.09 -14.75 5.87
C ALA A 28 17.07 -14.91 7.04
N THR A 29 18.33 -14.50 6.84
CA THR A 29 19.24 -14.26 7.97
C THR A 29 18.74 -13.07 8.80
N ALA A 30 19.25 -12.90 10.01
CA ALA A 30 18.86 -11.79 10.88
C ALA A 30 19.06 -10.42 10.18
N GLU A 31 20.23 -10.19 9.56
CA GLU A 31 20.51 -8.91 8.90
C GLU A 31 19.57 -8.65 7.71
N THR A 32 19.23 -9.70 6.96
CA THR A 32 18.31 -9.57 5.82
C THR A 32 16.85 -9.40 6.30
N ALA A 33 16.48 -10.04 7.41
CA ALA A 33 15.17 -9.90 8.02
C ALA A 33 14.91 -8.47 8.49
N ASP A 34 15.91 -7.80 9.07
CA ASP A 34 15.82 -6.40 9.50
C ASP A 34 15.54 -5.45 8.31
N VAL A 35 16.20 -5.69 7.17
CA VAL A 35 15.94 -4.91 5.93
C VAL A 35 14.52 -5.16 5.44
N LEU A 36 14.06 -6.41 5.41
CA LEU A 36 12.70 -6.75 4.99
C LEU A 36 11.65 -6.14 5.93
N GLU A 37 11.90 -6.10 7.23
CA GLU A 37 11.01 -5.45 8.20
C GLU A 37 10.93 -3.94 7.98
N TYR A 38 12.06 -3.29 7.68
CA TYR A 38 12.08 -1.88 7.29
C TYR A 38 11.24 -1.63 6.03
N LEU A 39 11.39 -2.46 4.99
CA LEU A 39 10.58 -2.34 3.76
C LEU A 39 9.09 -2.54 4.03
N ILE A 40 8.71 -3.56 4.81
CA ILE A 40 7.31 -3.78 5.21
C ILE A 40 6.74 -2.55 5.93
N ALA A 41 7.53 -1.87 6.77
CA ALA A 41 7.09 -0.64 7.43
C ALA A 41 6.86 0.52 6.43
N GLN A 42 7.70 0.65 5.41
CA GLN A 42 7.50 1.64 4.33
C GLN A 42 6.21 1.34 3.54
N GLU A 43 5.95 0.09 3.16
CA GLU A 43 4.74 -0.25 2.40
C GLU A 43 3.45 0.00 3.19
N LYS A 44 3.47 -0.19 4.51
CA LYS A 44 2.33 0.18 5.38
C LYS A 44 2.06 1.68 5.34
N GLU A 45 3.10 2.50 5.28
CA GLU A 45 2.98 3.95 5.16
C GLU A 45 2.48 4.36 3.77
N HIS A 46 2.96 3.71 2.71
CA HIS A 46 2.42 3.89 1.35
C HIS A 46 0.92 3.58 1.30
N ILE A 47 0.47 2.47 1.89
CA ILE A 47 -0.95 2.10 2.01
C ILE A 47 -1.75 3.21 2.71
N ARG A 48 -1.20 3.79 3.79
CA ARG A 48 -1.87 4.89 4.51
C ARG A 48 -2.07 6.10 3.61
N ILE A 49 -1.01 6.54 2.92
CA ILE A 49 -1.04 7.69 1.99
C ILE A 49 -2.04 7.45 0.85
N ILE A 50 -2.02 6.27 0.24
CA ILE A 50 -2.94 5.90 -0.85
C ILE A 50 -4.39 5.91 -0.37
N ASN A 51 -4.67 5.33 0.80
CA ASN A 51 -6.01 5.33 1.39
C ASN A 51 -6.52 6.73 1.70
N ASP A 52 -5.67 7.60 2.24
CA ASP A 52 -6.04 8.99 2.53
C ASP A 52 -6.38 9.74 1.24
N ARG A 53 -5.65 9.49 0.14
CA ARG A 53 -5.99 10.06 -1.17
C ARG A 53 -7.29 9.50 -1.75
N LEU A 54 -7.53 8.19 -1.64
CA LEU A 54 -8.78 7.55 -2.08
C LEU A 54 -10.00 8.13 -1.35
N LYS A 55 -9.91 8.34 -0.02
CA LYS A 55 -10.98 8.99 0.75
C LYS A 55 -11.31 10.38 0.21
N VAL A 56 -10.29 11.19 -0.08
CA VAL A 56 -10.48 12.53 -0.65
C VAL A 56 -11.16 12.46 -2.02
N LEU A 57 -10.74 11.55 -2.90
CA LEU A 57 -11.36 11.39 -4.22
C LEU A 57 -12.83 10.99 -4.12
N LEU A 58 -13.17 10.05 -3.25
CA LEU A 58 -14.56 9.62 -3.05
C LEU A 58 -15.42 10.76 -2.51
N LEU A 59 -14.92 11.53 -1.53
CA LEU A 59 -15.64 12.68 -0.98
C LEU A 59 -15.85 13.82 -1.98
N LEU A 60 -14.91 14.02 -2.91
CA LEU A 60 -15.04 15.03 -3.96
C LEU A 60 -15.97 14.56 -5.08
N GLY A 61 -15.91 13.29 -5.48
CA GLY A 61 -16.84 12.71 -6.47
C GLY A 61 -18.29 12.76 -6.00
N SER A 62 -18.55 12.50 -4.71
CA SER A 62 -19.90 12.62 -4.12
C SER A 62 -20.45 14.05 -4.03
N ARG A 63 -19.63 15.08 -4.30
CA ARG A 63 -20.05 16.49 -4.28
C ARG A 63 -20.45 17.01 -5.67
N GLU A 64 -20.08 16.32 -6.74
CA GLU A 64 -20.42 16.74 -8.11
C GLU A 64 -21.76 16.16 -8.60
N GLU A 65 -22.35 15.22 -7.86
CA GLU A 65 -23.63 14.55 -8.18
C GLU A 65 -24.84 15.07 -7.37
N GLY A 66 -24.70 16.17 -6.60
CA GLY A 66 -25.76 16.76 -5.77
C GLY A 66 -26.05 18.22 -6.11
#